data_AF-A0A2E0Q8R5-F1
#
_entry.id   AF-A0A2E0Q8R5-F1
#
_cell.length_a   1.000
_cell.length_b   1.000
_cell.length_c   1.000
_cell.angle_alpha   90.00
_cell.angle_beta   90.00
_cell.angle_gamma   90.00
#
_symmetry.space_group_name_H-M   'P 1'
#
loop_
_entity.id
_entity.type
_entity.pdbx_description
1 polymer ?
#
loop_
_entity_poly.entity_id
_entity_poly.type
_entity_poly.pdbx_seq_one_letter_code
_entity_poly.pdbx_strand_id
1 'polypeptide(L)'
;NLQYILGLSYIREDFTTPADREENIALSWSYDYDQKFFDDSLTLFHNHGLDIPIDETDAWLFDSETGVKVPVAKKLDGTLQVDYDWDNNPAAGIEKDDVTYKATLGYSW
;
A
#
# COMPACT_ATOMS: atom_id res chain seq x y z
N ASN A 1 -2.10 -13.86 -11.39
CA ASN A 1 -1.68 -12.50 -11.00
C ASN A 1 -2.87 -11.73 -10.41
N LEU A 2 -3.70 -12.40 -9.60
CA LEU A 2 -4.77 -11.74 -8.85
C LEU A 2 -5.00 -12.55 -7.57
N GLN A 3 -4.90 -11.89 -6.44
CA GLN A 3 -5.13 -12.46 -5.13
C GLN A 3 -5.93 -11.48 -4.27
N TYR A 4 -6.82 -12.05 -3.47
CA TYR A 4 -7.52 -11.34 -2.40
C TYR A 4 -7.24 -12.04 -1.08
N ILE A 5 -7.05 -11.27 -0.03
CA ILE A 5 -6.91 -11.78 1.33
C ILE A 5 -7.95 -11.07 2.19
N LEU A 6 -8.68 -11.84 2.98
CA LEU A 6 -9.54 -11.33 4.05
C LEU A 6 -9.03 -11.93 5.35
N GLY A 7 -8.84 -11.07 6.36
CA GLY A 7 -8.22 -11.50 7.61
C GLY A 7 -8.47 -10.54 8.76
N LEU A 8 -7.71 -10.76 9.82
CA LEU A 8 -7.62 -9.85 10.95
C LEU A 8 -6.19 -9.33 11.05
N SER A 9 -6.05 -8.04 11.31
CA SER A 9 -4.78 -7.38 11.58
C SER A 9 -4.76 -6.83 13.01
N TYR A 10 -3.56 -6.58 13.52
CA TYR A 10 -3.35 -5.88 14.79
C TYR A 10 -2.59 -4.59 14.49
N ILE A 11 -3.22 -3.46 14.80
CA ILE A 11 -2.71 -2.12 14.55
C ILE A 11 -2.24 -1.54 15.88
N ARG A 12 -1.05 -0.95 15.87
CA ARG A 12 -0.51 -0.18 16.99
C ARG A 12 -0.01 1.16 16.47
N GLU A 13 -0.50 2.22 17.09
CA GLU A 13 -0.11 3.59 16.78
C GLU A 13 0.58 4.21 17.99
N ASP A 14 1.83 4.61 17.80
CA ASP A 14 2.64 5.25 18.82
C ASP A 14 2.74 6.75 18.52
N PHE A 15 2.25 7.57 19.44
CA PHE A 15 2.32 9.03 19.36
C PHE A 15 3.50 9.60 20.14
N THR A 16 3.78 10.89 19.93
CA THR A 16 4.84 11.60 20.66
C THR A 16 4.62 11.55 22.17
N THR A 17 3.37 11.58 22.62
CA THR A 17 2.98 11.35 24.01
C THR A 17 2.67 9.86 24.21
N PRO A 18 3.44 9.11 25.02
CA PRO A 18 3.24 7.66 25.17
C PRO A 18 1.89 7.25 25.80
N ALA A 19 1.20 8.18 26.46
CA ALA A 19 -0.10 7.95 27.07
C ALA A 19 -1.25 7.86 26.04
N ASP A 20 -1.01 8.34 24.82
CA ASP A 20 -2.00 8.40 23.76
C ASP A 20 -1.88 7.19 22.81
N ARG A 21 -1.09 6.17 23.16
CA ARG A 21 -0.95 4.94 22.34
C ARG A 21 -2.32 4.30 22.10
N GLU A 22 -2.57 3.96 20.85
CA GLU A 22 -3.76 3.27 20.41
C GLU A 22 -3.41 1.87 19.90
N GLU A 23 -4.24 0.88 20.25
CA GLU A 23 -4.08 -0.52 19.86
C GLU A 23 -5.43 -1.10 19.48
N ASN A 24 -5.54 -1.65 18.28
CA ASN A 24 -6.80 -2.14 17.73
C ASN A 24 -6.61 -3.47 17.01
N ILE A 25 -7.62 -4.33 17.09
CA ILE A 25 -7.80 -5.41 16.11
C ILE A 25 -8.61 -4.82 14.95
N ALA A 26 -8.25 -5.14 13.71
CA ALA A 26 -8.96 -4.67 12.54
C ALA A 26 -9.39 -5.83 11.62
N LEU A 27 -10.51 -5.64 10.93
CA LEU A 27 -10.85 -6.41 9.75
C LEU A 27 -9.95 -5.93 8.60
N SER A 28 -9.23 -6.86 7.99
CA SER A 28 -8.26 -6.55 6.95
C SER A 28 -8.69 -7.14 5.61
N TRP A 29 -8.62 -6.33 4.56
CA TRP A 29 -8.80 -6.73 3.17
C TRP A 29 -7.59 -6.29 2.36
N SER A 30 -6.96 -7.22 1.64
CA SER A 30 -5.91 -6.92 0.68
C SER A 30 -6.24 -7.40 -0.72
N TYR A 31 -5.73 -6.68 -1.70
CA TYR A 31 -5.80 -6.94 -3.12
C TYR A 31 -4.40 -6.89 -3.71
N ASP A 32 -4.03 -7.90 -4.47
CA ASP A 32 -2.77 -7.95 -5.23
C ASP A 32 -3.09 -8.32 -6.67
N TYR A 33 -2.66 -7.48 -7.61
CA TYR A 33 -2.84 -7.71 -9.04
C TYR A 33 -1.61 -7.33 -9.82
N ASP A 34 -1.28 -8.16 -10.80
CA ASP A 34 -0.31 -7.83 -11.84
C ASP A 34 -0.74 -8.35 -13.21
N GLN A 35 -0.22 -7.77 -14.28
CA GLN A 35 -0.52 -8.26 -15.62
C GLN A 35 0.63 -7.92 -16.55
N LYS A 36 1.12 -8.94 -17.24
CA LYS A 36 2.14 -8.82 -18.28
C LYS A 36 1.51 -8.60 -19.64
N PHE A 37 2.16 -7.76 -20.44
CA PHE A 37 1.78 -7.38 -21.80
C PHE A 37 3.01 -7.41 -22.72
N PHE A 38 2.76 -7.53 -24.03
CA PHE A 38 3.78 -7.42 -25.09
C PHE A 38 4.99 -8.35 -24.86
N ASP A 39 4.75 -9.64 -24.67
CA ASP A 39 5.78 -10.65 -24.40
C ASP A 39 6.71 -10.23 -23.23
N ASP A 40 6.10 -9.85 -22.11
CA ASP A 40 6.76 -9.41 -20.87
C ASP A 40 7.52 -8.08 -20.96
N SER A 41 7.35 -7.31 -22.04
CA SER A 41 7.98 -5.97 -22.19
C SER A 41 7.31 -4.88 -21.34
N LEU A 42 6.15 -5.16 -20.75
CA LEU A 42 5.47 -4.27 -19.81
C LEU A 42 4.67 -5.08 -18.81
N THR A 43 4.83 -4.78 -17.52
CA THR A 43 4.00 -5.33 -16.45
C THR A 43 3.29 -4.19 -15.74
N LEU A 44 1.96 -4.20 -15.72
CA LEU A 44 1.18 -3.34 -14.83
C LEU A 44 0.96 -4.07 -13.52
N PHE A 45 0.96 -3.34 -12.40
CA PHE A 45 0.59 -3.88 -11.11
C PHE A 45 -0.24 -2.88 -10.32
N HIS A 46 -1.12 -3.40 -9.47
CA HIS A 46 -1.90 -2.64 -8.52
C HIS A 46 -2.12 -3.49 -7.27
N ASN A 47 -1.71 -2.98 -6.12
CA ASN A 47 -1.94 -3.59 -4.82
C ASN A 47 -2.66 -2.57 -3.93
N HIS A 48 -3.54 -3.04 -3.05
CA HIS A 48 -4.07 -2.19 -1.98
C HIS A 48 -4.43 -2.98 -0.74
N GLY A 49 -4.42 -2.30 0.39
CA GLY A 49 -4.90 -2.73 1.69
C GLY A 49 -6.04 -1.83 2.19
N LEU A 50 -6.95 -2.43 2.95
CA LEU A 50 -7.96 -1.73 3.74
C LEU A 50 -8.05 -2.40 5.11
N ASP A 51 -7.79 -1.64 6.16
CA ASP A 51 -7.97 -2.07 7.53
C ASP A 51 -9.07 -1.25 8.21
N ILE A 52 -10.01 -1.95 8.86
CA ILE A 52 -11.14 -1.34 9.59
C ILE A 52 -11.07 -1.82 11.04
N PRO A 53 -10.63 -0.96 11.99
CA PRO A 53 -10.66 -1.25 13.42
C PRO A 53 -12.04 -1.72 13.88
N ILE A 54 -12.09 -2.79 14.66
CA ILE A 54 -13.37 -3.36 15.13
C ILE A 54 -13.98 -2.56 16.28
N ASP A 55 -13.14 -1.89 17.07
CA ASP A 55 -13.55 -1.09 18.23
C ASP A 55 -13.91 0.35 17.82
N GLU A 56 -13.50 0.77 16.61
CA GLU A 56 -13.74 2.10 16.04
C GLU A 56 -14.08 2.01 14.54
N THR A 57 -15.24 1.44 14.20
CA THR A 57 -15.61 1.15 12.79
C THR A 57 -15.81 2.38 11.91
N ASP A 58 -15.86 3.57 12.49
CA ASP A 58 -15.90 4.84 11.76
C ASP A 58 -14.50 5.24 11.27
N ALA A 59 -13.43 4.64 11.80
CA ALA A 59 -12.05 4.77 11.34
C ALA A 59 -11.69 3.64 10.35
N TRP A 60 -10.81 3.92 9.39
CA TRP A 60 -10.23 2.97 8.46
C TRP A 60 -8.96 3.52 7.81
N LEU A 61 -8.04 2.61 7.53
CA LEU A 61 -6.77 2.88 6.86
C LEU A 61 -6.78 2.22 5.49
N PHE A 62 -6.36 2.96 4.47
CA PHE A 62 -6.20 2.44 3.11
C PHE A 62 -4.82 2.78 2.58
N ASP A 63 -4.14 1.78 2.03
CA ASP A 63 -2.88 1.95 1.32
C ASP A 63 -3.02 1.37 -0.08
N SER A 64 -2.35 1.96 -1.06
CA SER A 64 -2.29 1.38 -2.39
C SER A 64 -1.01 1.72 -3.12
N GLU A 65 -0.52 0.75 -3.89
CA GLU A 65 0.65 0.87 -4.75
C GLU A 65 0.24 0.55 -6.18
N THR A 66 0.38 1.51 -7.09
CA THR A 66 0.02 1.32 -8.50
C THR A 66 1.18 1.68 -9.39
N GLY A 67 1.55 0.80 -10.32
CA GLY A 67 2.71 1.09 -11.15
C GLY A 67 2.85 0.25 -12.40
N VAL A 68 3.94 0.56 -13.10
CA VAL A 68 4.38 -0.11 -14.31
C VAL A 68 5.83 -0.52 -14.15
N LYS A 69 6.17 -1.71 -14.62
CA LYS A 69 7.53 -2.22 -14.69
C LYS A 69 7.88 -2.56 -16.14
N VAL A 70 9.08 -2.16 -16.57
CA VAL A 70 9.59 -2.40 -17.92
C VAL A 70 11.03 -2.89 -17.88
N PRO A 71 11.41 -3.91 -18.67
CA PRO A 71 12.81 -4.26 -18.87
C PRO A 71 13.47 -3.19 -19.74
N VAL A 72 14.38 -2.42 -19.16
CA VAL A 72 15.10 -1.33 -19.84
C VAL A 72 16.31 -1.86 -20.61
N ALA A 73 16.96 -2.91 -20.09
CA ALA A 73 18.04 -3.63 -20.77
C ALA A 73 18.11 -5.09 -20.28
N LYS A 74 19.00 -5.91 -20.87
CA LYS A 74 19.12 -7.38 -20.64
C LYS A 74 19.29 -7.83 -19.17
N LYS A 75 19.48 -6.90 -18.23
CA LYS A 75 19.63 -7.09 -16.78
C LYS A 75 19.11 -5.91 -15.94
N LEU A 76 18.41 -4.97 -16.58
CA LEU A 76 17.96 -3.73 -15.95
C LEU A 76 16.45 -3.61 -16.07
N ASP A 77 15.79 -3.42 -14.94
CA ASP A 77 14.35 -3.22 -14.85
C ASP A 77 14.06 -1.83 -14.29
N GLY A 78 13.16 -1.10 -14.94
CA GLY A 78 12.68 0.20 -14.48
C GLY A 78 11.25 0.06 -13.95
N THR A 79 10.94 0.75 -12.85
CA THR A 79 9.59 0.84 -12.30
C THR A 79 9.20 2.30 -12.11
N LEU A 80 7.99 2.65 -12.53
CA LEU A 80 7.31 3.89 -12.12
C LEU A 80 6.09 3.50 -11.31
N GLN A 81 5.92 4.12 -10.14
CA GLN A 81 4.91 3.75 -9.16
C GLN A 81 4.35 5.00 -8.47
N VAL A 82 3.07 4.94 -8.13
CA VAL A 82 2.36 5.92 -7.30
C VAL A 82 1.81 5.17 -6.11
N ASP A 83 2.17 5.66 -4.93
CA ASP A 83 1.63 5.19 -3.67
C ASP A 83 0.64 6.21 -3.15
N TYR A 84 -0.45 5.71 -2.59
CA TYR A 84 -1.50 6.51 -2.01
C TYR A 84 -1.93 5.90 -0.69
N ASP A 85 -1.70 6.66 0.37
CA ASP A 85 -2.04 6.30 1.74
C ASP A 85 -3.16 7.22 2.22
N TRP A 86 -4.17 6.65 2.88
CA TRP A 86 -5.31 7.38 3.42
C TRP A 86 -5.67 6.89 4.82
N ASP A 87 -5.74 7.83 5.74
CA ASP A 87 -6.33 7.69 7.06
C ASP A 87 -7.55 8.62 7.15
N ASN A 88 -8.74 8.05 7.33
CA ASN A 88 -9.95 8.84 7.37
C ASN A 88 -10.17 9.54 8.73
N ASN A 89 -9.47 9.11 9.78
CA ASN A 89 -9.57 9.61 11.14
C ASN A 89 -8.18 9.84 11.77
N PRO A 90 -7.31 10.67 11.16
CA PRO A 90 -5.96 10.84 11.64
C PRO A 90 -5.94 11.69 12.91
N ALA A 91 -4.84 11.59 13.65
CA ALA A 91 -4.60 12.45 14.79
C ALA A 91 -4.70 13.95 14.44
N ALA A 92 -5.05 14.76 15.44
CA ALA A 92 -5.27 16.18 15.25
C ALA A 92 -4.02 16.88 14.68
N GLY A 93 -4.19 17.53 13.52
CA GLY A 93 -3.12 18.24 12.83
C GLY A 93 -2.33 17.40 11.82
N ILE A 94 -2.73 16.15 11.58
CA ILE A 94 -2.18 15.27 10.55
C ILE A 94 -3.10 15.27 9.32
N GLU A 95 -2.51 15.24 8.13
CA GLU A 95 -3.23 15.18 6.87
C GLU A 95 -3.82 13.77 6.64
N LYS A 96 -4.96 13.70 5.96
CA LYS A 96 -5.67 12.43 5.73
C LYS A 96 -5.08 11.61 4.60
N ASP A 97 -4.43 12.26 3.64
CA ASP A 97 -3.87 11.64 2.45
C ASP A 97 -2.38 11.93 2.32
N ASP A 98 -1.63 10.94 1.86
CA ASP A 98 -0.26 11.11 1.37
C ASP A 98 -0.12 10.44 0.00
N VAL A 99 0.55 11.13 -0.93
CA VAL A 99 0.78 10.64 -2.30
C VAL A 99 2.28 10.66 -2.57
N THR A 100 2.86 9.49 -2.80
CA THR A 100 4.28 9.35 -3.12
C THR A 100 4.49 8.87 -4.55
N TYR A 101 5.27 9.61 -5.33
CA TYR A 101 5.69 9.18 -6.68
C TYR A 101 7.09 8.54 -6.61
N LYS A 102 7.21 7.29 -7.06
CA LYS A 102 8.46 6.52 -7.04
C LYS A 102 8.94 6.20 -8.45
N ALA A 103 10.25 6.33 -8.66
CA ALA A 103 10.95 5.87 -9.86
C ALA A 103 12.16 5.02 -9.43
N THR A 104 12.18 3.76 -9.84
CA THR A 104 13.17 2.76 -9.39
C THR A 104 13.88 2.15 -10.57
N LEU A 105 15.19 1.87 -10.41
CA LEU A 105 15.99 1.12 -11.36
C LEU A 105 16.65 -0.06 -10.64
N GLY A 106 16.34 -1.29 -11.05
CA GLY A 106 16.88 -2.53 -10.51
C GLY A 106 17.88 -3.18 -11.47
N TYR A 107 18.92 -3.82 -10.93
CA TYR A 107 19.90 -4.60 -11.69
C TYR A 107 20.00 -6.04 -11.14
N SER A 108 19.89 -7.02 -12.03
CA SER A 108 19.99 -8.45 -11.69
C SER A 108 21.28 -9.06 -12.25
N TRP A 109 22.13 -9.64 -11.40
CA TRP A 109 23.44 -10.20 -11.81
C TRP A 109 23.38 -11.66 -12.27
#